data_AF-A0A484BJN4-F1
#
_entry.id   AF-A0A484BJN4-F1
#
_cell.length_a   1.000
_cell.length_b   1.000
_cell.length_c   1.000
_cell.angle_alpha   90.00
_cell.angle_beta   90.00
_cell.angle_gamma   90.00
#
_symmetry.space_group_name_H-M   'P 1'
#
loop_
_entity.id
_entity.type
_entity.pdbx_description
1 polymer ?
#
loop_
_entity_poly.entity_id
_entity_poly.type
_entity_poly.pdbx_seq_one_letter_code
_entity_poly.pdbx_strand_id
1 'polypeptide(L)'
;MRQDMQGISALFVTDISVPEIVDFRDNVTLSCSYDMSGHTLNSVKWYKDRLEFFRYSPLMRPVYMTFPVAGIQVLDGKYFCNESTCRVDLSLMGAKSTGSYMCEVSGDAPHFKLAAKEDNMTVAALPQSDPLIEGFNSMYRLEEFLSATCSSDYSSVPTKLTWYINGEQPMLGELQPFIDTTIPAHDYILRRQRLQVHFYLQGHRFYQVSKILELKCVAEIENYPELRRETTLSASLSHSDNLNNQMLRHPGACEYR
;
A
#
# COMPACT_ATOMS: atom_id res chain seq x y z
N MET A 1 7.70 30.76 -50.31
CA MET A 1 8.68 30.63 -49.21
C MET A 1 7.93 30.24 -47.96
N ARG A 2 7.80 28.94 -47.68
CA ARG A 2 7.37 28.45 -46.36
C ARG A 2 8.64 28.42 -45.52
N GLN A 3 8.71 29.24 -44.48
CA GLN A 3 9.72 29.10 -43.45
C GLN A 3 9.37 27.82 -42.69
N ASP A 4 10.17 26.78 -42.91
CA ASP A 4 10.20 25.62 -42.03
C ASP A 4 10.64 26.13 -40.66
N MET A 5 9.68 26.19 -39.74
CA MET A 5 9.93 26.43 -38.33
C MET A 5 10.55 25.13 -37.79
N GLN A 6 11.84 24.95 -38.03
CA GLN A 6 12.62 23.89 -37.37
C GLN A 6 12.52 24.13 -35.87
N GLY A 7 11.68 23.33 -35.21
CA GLY A 7 11.66 23.26 -33.77
C GLY A 7 13.09 22.99 -33.29
N ILE A 8 13.55 23.79 -32.32
CA ILE A 8 14.84 23.56 -31.67
C ILE A 8 14.69 22.25 -30.89
N SER A 9 15.08 21.13 -31.50
CA SER A 9 15.21 19.86 -30.80
C SER A 9 16.41 19.97 -29.87
N ALA A 10 16.15 19.97 -28.57
CA ALA A 10 17.16 20.01 -27.52
C ALA A 10 16.99 18.77 -26.65
N LEU A 11 18.09 18.13 -26.25
CA LEU A 11 18.08 16.99 -25.33
C LEU A 11 17.21 17.27 -24.10
N PHE A 12 16.33 16.33 -23.76
CA PHE A 12 15.45 16.45 -22.59
C PHE A 12 15.13 15.08 -21.96
N VAL A 13 14.92 15.08 -20.64
CA VAL A 13 14.42 13.91 -19.92
C VAL A 13 12.90 13.87 -20.09
N THR A 14 12.40 12.85 -20.79
CA THR A 14 10.97 12.70 -21.08
C THR A 14 10.22 12.28 -19.83
N ASP A 15 10.76 11.34 -19.07
CA ASP A 15 10.11 10.77 -17.90
C ASP A 15 11.11 10.31 -16.84
N ILE A 16 10.69 10.37 -15.58
CA ILE A 16 11.40 9.77 -14.45
C ILE A 16 10.38 9.01 -13.61
N SER A 17 10.73 7.78 -13.24
CA SER A 17 9.91 6.90 -12.42
C SER A 17 10.68 6.58 -11.15
N VAL A 18 10.28 7.24 -10.06
CA VAL A 18 10.73 7.01 -8.69
C VAL A 18 9.47 6.67 -7.88
N PRO A 19 9.42 5.56 -7.13
CA PRO A 19 8.24 5.26 -6.31
C PRO A 19 8.04 6.33 -5.24
N GLU A 20 6.83 6.87 -5.13
CA GLU A 20 6.48 7.88 -4.13
C GLU A 20 6.64 7.33 -2.70
N ILE A 21 6.19 6.09 -2.49
CA ILE A 21 6.34 5.35 -1.24
C ILE A 21 6.67 3.88 -1.53
N VAL A 22 7.55 3.30 -0.72
CA VAL A 22 7.95 1.89 -0.84
C VAL A 22 8.28 1.29 0.52
N ASP A 23 8.11 -0.03 0.65
CA ASP A 23 8.55 -0.76 1.82
C ASP A 23 10.07 -0.89 1.85
N PHE A 24 10.69 -0.64 3.01
CA PHE A 24 12.15 -0.76 3.17
C PHE A 24 12.71 -2.16 2.89
N ARG A 25 11.86 -3.20 2.88
CA ARG A 25 12.24 -4.59 2.59
C ARG A 25 12.26 -4.89 1.09
N ASP A 26 11.69 -4.02 0.27
CA ASP A 26 11.59 -4.21 -1.17
C ASP A 26 12.81 -3.61 -1.89
N ASN A 27 13.14 -4.20 -3.03
CA ASN A 27 14.07 -3.58 -3.98
C ASN A 27 13.28 -2.64 -4.90
N VAL A 28 13.92 -1.55 -5.32
CA VAL A 28 13.33 -0.55 -6.21
C VAL A 28 14.09 -0.49 -7.52
N THR A 29 13.36 -0.43 -8.63
CA THR A 29 13.93 -0.03 -9.93
C THR A 29 13.61 1.43 -10.17
N LEU A 30 14.65 2.26 -10.25
CA LEU A 30 14.52 3.61 -10.77
C LEU A 30 14.60 3.58 -12.28
N SER A 31 13.77 4.36 -12.97
CA SER A 31 13.79 4.44 -14.43
C SER A 31 13.78 5.88 -14.88
N CYS A 32 14.59 6.18 -15.89
CA CYS A 32 14.67 7.48 -16.53
C CYS A 32 14.60 7.29 -18.03
N SER A 33 13.73 8.03 -18.69
CA SER A 33 13.57 8.03 -20.15
C SER A 33 13.92 9.40 -20.68
N TYR A 34 14.55 9.46 -21.85
CA TYR A 34 15.03 10.70 -22.43
C TYR A 34 15.06 10.65 -23.95
N ASP A 35 15.00 11.83 -24.56
CA ASP A 35 15.15 12.02 -25.99
C ASP A 35 16.47 12.75 -26.24
N MET A 36 17.38 12.08 -26.94
CA MET A 36 18.69 12.62 -27.27
C MET A 36 18.64 13.70 -28.36
N SER A 37 17.53 13.86 -29.07
CA SER A 37 17.34 14.90 -30.10
C SER A 37 18.47 14.94 -31.14
N GLY A 38 18.97 13.77 -31.51
CA GLY A 38 20.09 13.62 -32.47
C GLY A 38 21.49 13.85 -31.89
N HIS A 39 21.63 14.08 -30.58
CA HIS A 39 22.91 14.15 -29.90
C HIS A 39 23.43 12.76 -29.50
N THR A 40 24.75 12.58 -29.45
CA THR A 40 25.37 11.36 -28.91
C THR A 40 25.30 11.37 -27.38
N LEU A 41 24.96 10.24 -26.76
CA LEU A 41 24.92 10.10 -25.31
C LEU A 41 26.35 10.07 -24.75
N ASN A 42 26.68 11.02 -23.88
CA ASN A 42 27.93 11.02 -23.13
C ASN A 42 27.79 10.23 -21.83
N SER A 43 26.83 10.62 -20.99
CA SER A 43 26.57 9.90 -19.74
C SER A 43 25.15 10.09 -19.20
N VAL A 44 24.68 9.09 -18.46
CA VAL A 44 23.51 9.18 -17.57
C VAL A 44 23.99 8.99 -16.15
N LYS A 45 23.57 9.86 -15.24
CA LYS A 45 23.92 9.79 -13.81
C LYS A 45 22.67 9.80 -12.97
N TRP A 46 22.74 9.07 -11.87
CA TRP A 46 21.73 9.11 -10.83
C TRP A 46 22.31 9.67 -9.53
N TYR A 47 21.51 10.50 -8.90
CA TYR A 47 21.82 11.17 -7.65
C TYR A 47 20.76 10.86 -6.60
N LYS A 48 21.19 10.72 -5.34
CA LYS A 48 20.34 10.78 -4.16
C LYS A 48 20.80 11.94 -3.31
N ASP A 49 19.90 12.87 -2.99
CA ASP A 49 20.20 14.08 -2.20
C ASP A 49 21.46 14.81 -2.71
N ARG A 50 21.56 14.96 -4.04
CA ARG A 50 22.68 15.58 -4.78
C ARG A 50 24.01 14.81 -4.76
N LEU A 51 24.06 13.64 -4.12
CA LEU A 51 25.22 12.76 -4.17
C LEU A 51 25.04 11.73 -5.29
N GLU A 52 25.99 11.70 -6.23
CA GLU A 52 26.00 10.72 -7.31
C GLU A 52 26.18 9.33 -6.71
N PHE A 53 25.34 8.37 -7.12
CA PHE A 53 25.49 6.96 -6.72
C PHE A 53 25.67 6.02 -7.90
N PHE A 54 25.31 6.44 -9.11
CA PHE A 54 25.45 5.64 -10.32
C PHE A 54 25.76 6.52 -11.53
N ARG A 55 26.63 6.03 -12.42
CA ARG A 55 26.95 6.63 -13.71
C ARG A 55 27.04 5.56 -14.78
N TYR A 56 26.35 5.77 -15.89
CA TYR A 56 26.53 5.05 -17.14
C TYR A 56 27.21 5.96 -18.18
N SER A 57 28.22 5.46 -18.87
CA SER A 57 29.01 6.19 -19.87
C SER A 57 29.44 5.24 -20.99
N PRO A 58 28.66 5.12 -22.08
CA PRO A 58 28.84 4.08 -23.10
C PRO A 58 30.19 4.17 -23.84
N LEU A 59 30.80 5.36 -23.88
CA LEU A 59 32.08 5.62 -24.54
C LEU A 59 33.30 5.42 -23.62
N MET A 60 33.10 5.12 -22.34
CA MET A 60 34.18 4.92 -21.35
C MET A 60 34.33 3.45 -20.93
N ARG A 61 35.49 3.12 -20.33
CA ARG A 61 35.73 1.84 -19.66
C ARG A 61 36.15 2.10 -18.20
N PRO A 62 35.42 1.58 -17.19
CA PRO A 62 34.20 0.77 -17.31
C PRO A 62 33.00 1.57 -17.85
N VAL A 63 32.05 0.88 -18.47
CA VAL A 63 30.84 1.51 -19.06
C VAL A 63 29.85 2.01 -18.00
N TYR A 64 30.00 1.54 -16.76
CA TYR A 64 29.25 2.05 -15.62
C TYR A 64 30.14 2.10 -14.37
N MET A 65 29.78 2.99 -13.44
CA MET A 65 30.41 3.15 -12.14
C MET A 65 29.34 3.36 -11.08
N THR A 66 29.61 2.90 -9.86
CA THR A 66 28.77 3.11 -8.69
C THR A 66 29.55 3.84 -7.62
N PHE A 67 28.87 4.69 -6.86
CA PHE A 67 29.47 5.47 -5.77
C PHE A 67 28.65 5.26 -4.49
N PRO A 68 29.30 5.09 -3.33
CA PRO A 68 28.59 4.84 -2.09
C PRO A 68 27.82 6.07 -1.64
N VAL A 69 26.52 5.91 -1.41
CA VAL A 69 25.64 6.93 -0.82
C VAL A 69 24.85 6.30 0.32
N ALA A 70 24.73 7.03 1.44
CA ALA A 70 24.05 6.52 2.62
C ALA A 70 22.57 6.20 2.33
N GLY A 71 22.13 5.02 2.79
CA GLY A 71 20.74 4.59 2.67
C GLY A 71 20.44 3.71 1.46
N ILE A 72 21.33 3.64 0.46
CA ILE A 72 21.08 2.85 -0.75
C ILE A 72 22.29 2.01 -1.13
N GLN A 73 22.01 0.90 -1.82
CA GLN A 73 23.03 0.11 -2.49
C GLN A 73 22.56 -0.25 -3.89
N VAL A 74 23.37 0.05 -4.89
CA VAL A 74 23.12 -0.39 -6.27
C VAL A 74 23.36 -1.89 -6.34
N LEU A 75 22.37 -2.62 -6.88
CA LEU A 75 22.49 -4.06 -7.07
C LEU A 75 23.44 -4.34 -8.25
N ASP A 76 24.48 -5.14 -8.01
CA ASP A 76 25.54 -5.35 -9.00
C ASP A 76 25.00 -6.01 -10.28
N GLY A 77 25.38 -5.46 -11.43
CA GLY A 77 24.91 -5.88 -12.74
C GLY A 77 23.41 -5.69 -13.01
N LYS A 78 22.65 -5.09 -12.07
CA LYS A 78 21.20 -4.85 -12.21
C LYS A 78 20.91 -3.43 -12.69
N TYR A 79 21.31 -3.16 -13.92
CA TYR A 79 21.00 -1.92 -14.61
C TYR A 79 20.73 -2.21 -16.09
N PHE A 80 20.02 -1.30 -16.74
CA PHE A 80 19.81 -1.31 -18.18
C PHE A 80 19.80 0.12 -18.70
N CYS A 81 20.83 0.50 -19.47
CA CYS A 81 20.93 1.83 -20.06
C CYS A 81 21.30 1.74 -21.54
N ASN A 82 20.67 2.57 -22.36
CA ASN A 82 20.89 2.68 -23.81
C ASN A 82 20.75 4.16 -24.23
N GLU A 83 20.40 4.48 -25.48
CA GLU A 83 20.27 5.87 -25.95
C GLU A 83 18.94 6.54 -25.61
N SER A 84 17.98 5.85 -25.00
CA SER A 84 16.64 6.38 -24.72
C SER A 84 16.14 6.15 -23.30
N THR A 85 16.80 5.26 -22.54
CA THR A 85 16.41 4.93 -21.17
C THR A 85 17.60 4.50 -20.33
N CYS A 86 17.48 4.66 -19.02
CA CYS A 86 18.42 4.14 -18.05
C CYS A 86 17.68 3.72 -16.78
N ARG A 87 17.83 2.46 -16.39
CA ARG A 87 17.22 1.82 -15.23
C ARG A 87 18.27 1.28 -14.28
N VAL A 88 18.06 1.43 -12.98
CA VAL A 88 18.96 0.98 -11.93
C VAL A 88 18.16 0.36 -10.80
N ASP A 89 18.52 -0.87 -10.41
CA ASP A 89 17.91 -1.53 -9.25
C ASP A 89 18.70 -1.22 -7.97
N LEU A 90 17.98 -0.87 -6.92
CA LEU A 90 18.51 -0.49 -5.61
C LEU A 90 17.96 -1.40 -4.53
N SER A 91 18.81 -1.76 -3.56
CA SER A 91 18.37 -2.20 -2.24
C SER A 91 18.32 -1.01 -1.28
N LEU A 92 17.28 -0.99 -0.45
CA LEU A 92 17.00 0.09 0.50
C LEU A 92 17.56 -0.27 1.89
N MET A 93 18.07 0.72 2.61
CA MET A 93 18.58 0.57 3.98
C MET A 93 17.74 1.39 4.97
N GLY A 94 16.44 1.10 5.03
CA GLY A 94 15.50 1.73 5.96
C GLY A 94 15.25 3.21 5.66
N ALA A 95 15.00 3.99 6.72
CA ALA A 95 14.58 5.39 6.61
C ALA A 95 15.61 6.30 5.93
N LYS A 96 16.89 5.93 5.95
CA LYS A 96 17.98 6.68 5.29
C LYS A 96 17.86 6.68 3.76
N SER A 97 17.10 5.73 3.21
CA SER A 97 16.83 5.62 1.78
C SER A 97 15.82 6.67 1.31
N THR A 98 15.03 7.25 2.21
CA THR A 98 14.17 8.39 1.89
C THR A 98 15.02 9.56 1.41
N GLY A 99 14.55 10.27 0.38
CA GLY A 99 15.25 11.42 -0.17
C GLY A 99 14.80 11.76 -1.58
N SER A 100 15.53 12.70 -2.19
CA SER A 100 15.29 13.13 -3.56
C SER A 100 16.20 12.41 -4.53
N TYR A 101 15.62 11.87 -5.61
CA TYR A 101 16.30 11.06 -6.62
C TYR A 101 16.25 11.78 -7.97
N MET A 102 17.43 12.05 -8.52
CA MET A 102 17.56 12.81 -9.76
C MET A 102 18.28 11.99 -10.83
N CYS A 103 17.73 11.97 -12.03
CA CYS A 103 18.39 11.49 -13.24
C CYS A 103 18.93 12.69 -14.03
N GLU A 104 20.22 12.67 -14.36
CA GLU A 104 20.90 13.65 -15.21
C GLU A 104 21.40 12.96 -16.48
N VAL A 105 21.06 13.51 -17.65
CA VAL A 105 21.50 13.01 -18.96
C VAL A 105 22.33 14.09 -19.64
N SER A 106 23.50 13.69 -20.16
CA SER A 106 24.43 14.57 -20.84
C SER A 106 24.72 14.10 -22.26
N GLY A 107 24.66 15.02 -23.22
CA GLY A 107 25.15 14.83 -24.58
C GLY A 107 26.66 15.04 -24.69
N ASP A 108 27.25 14.48 -25.73
CA ASP A 108 28.70 14.59 -26.00
C ASP A 108 29.07 15.89 -26.74
N ALA A 109 30.37 16.07 -26.97
CA ALA A 109 30.91 17.11 -27.83
C ALA A 109 30.18 17.11 -29.19
N PRO A 110 29.96 18.29 -29.80
CA PRO A 110 30.45 19.61 -29.40
C PRO A 110 29.48 20.40 -28.50
N HIS A 111 28.28 19.88 -28.23
CA HIS A 111 27.19 20.67 -27.64
C HIS A 111 27.04 20.51 -26.13
N PHE A 112 27.52 19.41 -25.54
CA PHE A 112 27.51 19.16 -24.08
C PHE A 112 26.16 19.49 -23.40
N LYS A 113 25.05 19.15 -24.07
CA LYS A 113 23.70 19.43 -23.56
C LYS A 113 23.44 18.65 -22.28
N LEU A 114 22.70 19.25 -21.36
CA LEU A 114 22.34 18.66 -20.07
C LEU A 114 20.83 18.74 -19.88
N ALA A 115 20.21 17.66 -19.44
CA ALA A 115 18.85 17.67 -18.92
C ALA A 115 18.76 16.80 -17.68
N ALA A 116 17.90 17.19 -16.74
CA ALA A 116 17.66 16.44 -15.54
C ALA A 116 16.19 16.51 -15.12
N LYS A 117 15.74 15.47 -14.42
CA LYS A 117 14.49 15.44 -13.66
C LYS A 117 14.74 14.82 -12.30
N GLU A 118 13.96 15.25 -11.32
CA GLU A 118 14.07 14.86 -9.92
C GLU A 118 12.68 14.51 -9.39
N ASP A 119 12.63 13.49 -8.54
CA ASP A 119 11.41 13.08 -7.85
C ASP A 119 11.75 12.49 -6.47
N ASN A 120 10.79 12.45 -5.55
CA ASN A 120 11.02 12.06 -4.16
C ASN A 120 10.54 10.63 -3.89
N MET A 121 11.30 9.90 -3.07
CA MET A 121 10.89 8.59 -2.55
C MET A 121 10.82 8.61 -1.04
N THR A 122 9.70 8.12 -0.50
CA THR A 122 9.51 7.84 0.92
C THR A 122 9.70 6.36 1.21
N VAL A 123 10.61 6.01 2.10
CA VAL A 123 10.86 4.61 2.48
C VAL A 123 10.33 4.35 3.88
N ALA A 124 9.30 3.52 3.95
CA ALA A 124 8.55 3.21 5.17
C ALA A 124 8.57 1.71 5.47
N ALA A 125 8.29 1.33 6.70
CA ALA A 125 7.81 0.00 7.02
C ALA A 125 6.29 -0.04 6.81
N LEU A 126 5.84 -0.71 5.75
CA LEU A 126 4.43 -0.87 5.40
C LEU A 126 3.84 -2.17 5.99
N PRO A 127 2.52 -2.24 6.20
CA PRO A 127 1.83 -3.47 6.59
C PRO A 127 2.09 -4.65 5.65
N GLN A 128 2.50 -5.79 6.19
CA GLN A 128 2.70 -7.02 5.42
C GLN A 128 1.50 -7.96 5.49
N SER A 129 0.68 -7.83 6.51
CA SER A 129 -0.50 -8.65 6.75
C SER A 129 -1.78 -7.84 6.69
N ASP A 130 -2.86 -8.51 6.27
CA ASP A 130 -4.20 -7.96 6.33
C ASP A 130 -4.64 -7.76 7.79
N PRO A 131 -5.56 -6.81 8.07
CA PRO A 131 -5.99 -6.56 9.44
C PRO A 131 -6.60 -7.81 10.09
N LEU A 132 -6.24 -8.08 11.34
CA LEU A 132 -6.77 -9.23 12.06
C LEU A 132 -8.09 -8.86 12.74
N ILE A 133 -9.14 -9.62 12.47
CA ILE A 133 -10.42 -9.52 13.19
C ILE A 133 -10.48 -10.60 14.28
N GLU A 134 -10.65 -10.16 15.52
CA GLU A 134 -10.80 -10.99 16.72
C GLU A 134 -12.23 -10.84 17.28
N GLY A 135 -12.74 -11.86 17.99
CA GLY A 135 -14.08 -11.80 18.61
C GLY A 135 -15.25 -12.09 17.67
N PHE A 136 -14.99 -12.68 16.50
CA PHE A 136 -16.01 -13.03 15.51
C PHE A 136 -16.25 -14.55 15.43
N ASN A 137 -17.52 -14.97 15.48
CA ASN A 137 -17.96 -16.37 15.39
C ASN A 137 -18.56 -16.67 14.01
N SER A 138 -18.58 -17.94 13.62
CA SER A 138 -19.16 -18.38 12.33
C SER A 138 -20.70 -18.44 12.32
N MET A 139 -21.33 -18.35 13.48
CA MET A 139 -22.80 -18.39 13.63
C MET A 139 -23.24 -17.45 14.75
N TYR A 140 -24.35 -16.76 14.54
CA TYR A 140 -25.00 -15.89 15.52
C TYR A 140 -26.52 -16.05 15.50
N ARG A 141 -27.17 -15.67 16.60
CA ARG A 141 -28.62 -15.50 16.66
C ARG A 141 -29.00 -14.03 16.47
N LEU A 142 -30.17 -13.78 15.90
CA LEU A 142 -30.74 -12.42 15.94
C LEU A 142 -30.89 -11.94 17.38
N GLU A 143 -30.76 -10.63 17.57
CA GLU A 143 -30.73 -9.95 18.89
C GLU A 143 -29.52 -10.31 19.77
N GLU A 144 -28.58 -11.13 19.30
CA GLU A 144 -27.33 -11.40 20.01
C GLU A 144 -26.39 -10.18 19.96
N PHE A 145 -25.59 -10.01 21.02
CA PHE A 145 -24.57 -8.99 21.09
C PHE A 145 -23.28 -9.48 20.45
N LEU A 146 -22.75 -8.71 19.50
CA LEU A 146 -21.47 -8.96 18.86
C LEU A 146 -20.47 -7.89 19.28
N SER A 147 -19.28 -8.31 19.66
CA SER A 147 -18.13 -7.42 19.84
C SER A 147 -16.91 -8.01 19.15
N ALA A 148 -16.35 -7.23 18.22
CA ALA A 148 -15.19 -7.64 17.45
C ALA A 148 -14.15 -6.53 17.43
N THR A 149 -12.88 -6.92 17.46
CA THR A 149 -11.74 -6.01 17.44
C THR A 149 -10.96 -6.23 16.16
N CYS A 150 -10.74 -5.15 15.41
CA CYS A 150 -9.86 -5.15 14.27
C CYS A 150 -8.51 -4.58 14.71
N SER A 151 -7.43 -5.29 14.39
CA SER A 151 -6.05 -4.87 14.63
C SER A 151 -5.31 -4.73 13.31
N SER A 152 -4.70 -3.57 13.05
CA SER A 152 -3.80 -3.42 11.91
C SER A 152 -2.50 -4.20 12.12
N ASP A 153 -1.76 -4.45 11.04
CA ASP A 153 -0.34 -4.75 11.18
C ASP A 153 0.45 -3.51 11.66
N TYR A 154 1.70 -3.72 12.06
CA TYR A 154 2.61 -2.64 12.43
C TYR A 154 3.11 -1.89 11.19
N SER A 155 3.07 -0.56 11.27
CA SER A 155 3.50 0.34 10.20
C SER A 155 4.26 1.55 10.75
N SER A 156 5.29 2.01 10.06
CA SER A 156 5.96 3.27 10.41
C SER A 156 5.13 4.51 10.05
N VAL A 157 4.23 4.36 9.06
CA VAL A 157 3.28 5.39 8.63
C VAL A 157 1.92 5.16 9.30
N PRO A 158 1.17 6.23 9.64
CA PRO A 158 -0.15 6.08 10.24
C PRO A 158 -1.09 5.25 9.37
N THR A 159 -1.86 4.38 10.03
CA THR A 159 -2.88 3.54 9.41
C THR A 159 -4.22 3.95 9.99
N LYS A 160 -5.26 4.00 9.15
CA LYS A 160 -6.65 4.25 9.54
C LYS A 160 -7.46 2.97 9.37
N LEU A 161 -8.05 2.50 10.46
CA LEU A 161 -9.01 1.40 10.45
C LEU A 161 -10.44 1.89 10.18
N THR A 162 -11.16 1.18 9.30
CA THR A 162 -12.58 1.42 9.01
C THR A 162 -13.34 0.09 9.01
N TRP A 163 -14.45 0.03 9.74
CA TRP A 163 -15.35 -1.12 9.76
C TRP A 163 -16.49 -0.96 8.75
N TYR A 164 -16.97 -2.08 8.25
CA TYR A 164 -18.20 -2.23 7.49
C TYR A 164 -18.99 -3.44 8.00
N ILE A 165 -20.28 -3.26 8.24
CA ILE A 165 -21.24 -4.28 8.67
C ILE A 165 -22.24 -4.44 7.53
N ASN A 166 -22.25 -5.60 6.86
CA ASN A 166 -23.07 -5.83 5.65
C ASN A 166 -22.90 -4.73 4.58
N GLY A 167 -21.67 -4.22 4.42
CA GLY A 167 -21.35 -3.16 3.45
C GLY A 167 -21.63 -1.73 3.92
N GLU A 168 -22.25 -1.53 5.09
CA GLU A 168 -22.54 -0.20 5.65
C GLU A 168 -21.58 0.15 6.80
N GLN A 169 -21.24 1.43 6.96
CA GLN A 169 -20.41 1.86 8.10
C GLN A 169 -21.19 1.80 9.42
N PRO A 170 -20.54 1.40 10.53
CA PRO A 170 -21.18 1.41 11.84
C PRO A 170 -21.61 2.81 12.26
N MET A 171 -22.64 2.89 13.11
CA MET A 171 -23.03 4.13 13.76
C MET A 171 -21.96 4.56 14.78
N LEU A 172 -21.86 5.86 15.07
CA LEU A 172 -20.84 6.38 15.99
C LEU A 172 -20.88 5.71 17.39
N GLY A 173 -22.07 5.34 17.88
CA GLY A 173 -22.23 4.64 19.16
C GLY A 173 -21.85 3.15 19.15
N GLU A 174 -21.70 2.56 17.96
CA GLU A 174 -21.25 1.17 17.77
C GLU A 174 -19.72 1.04 17.79
N LEU A 175 -19.00 2.16 17.71
CA LEU A 175 -17.53 2.19 17.70
C LEU A 175 -16.98 2.59 19.07
N GLN A 176 -15.92 1.90 19.48
CA GLN A 176 -15.07 2.37 20.57
C GLN A 176 -13.95 3.28 20.04
N PRO A 177 -13.39 4.17 20.89
CA PRO A 177 -12.17 4.89 20.54
C PRO A 177 -11.06 3.93 20.12
N PHE A 178 -10.30 4.30 19.09
CA PHE A 178 -9.17 3.50 18.68
C PHE A 178 -8.04 3.54 19.70
N ILE A 179 -7.23 2.49 19.73
CA ILE A 179 -6.06 2.37 20.59
C ILE A 179 -4.82 2.17 19.73
N ASP A 180 -3.80 3.01 19.96
CA ASP A 180 -2.51 2.89 19.30
C ASP A 180 -1.50 2.19 20.21
N THR A 181 -0.72 1.29 19.63
CA THR A 181 0.45 0.66 20.27
C THR A 181 1.67 0.93 19.42
N THR A 182 2.76 1.37 20.04
CA THR A 182 4.02 1.65 19.33
C THR A 182 5.15 0.74 19.79
N ILE A 183 5.99 0.32 18.85
CA ILE A 183 7.19 -0.47 19.12
C ILE A 183 8.37 0.08 18.30
N PRO A 184 9.58 0.18 18.87
CA PRO A 184 10.78 0.47 18.10
C PRO A 184 11.30 -0.80 17.41
N ALA A 185 11.52 -0.75 16.09
CA ALA A 185 12.11 -1.85 15.33
C ALA A 185 12.70 -1.34 14.00
N HIS A 186 13.83 -1.91 13.56
CA HIS A 186 14.48 -1.58 12.28
C HIS A 186 14.70 -0.07 12.05
N ASP A 187 15.09 0.66 13.10
CA ASP A 187 15.25 2.13 13.11
C ASP A 187 13.94 2.93 12.86
N TYR A 188 12.78 2.28 12.92
CA TYR A 188 11.47 2.90 12.87
C TYR A 188 10.76 2.85 14.23
N ILE A 189 9.81 3.76 14.43
CA ILE A 189 8.75 3.62 15.43
C ILE A 189 7.52 3.09 14.71
N LEU A 190 7.28 1.80 14.85
CA LEU A 190 6.14 1.13 14.25
C LEU A 190 4.91 1.31 15.12
N ARG A 191 3.77 1.57 14.49
CA ARG A 191 2.47 1.78 15.13
C ARG A 191 1.49 0.72 14.63
N ARG A 192 0.66 0.23 15.56
CA ARG A 192 -0.49 -0.61 15.28
C ARG A 192 -1.72 0.08 15.88
N GLN A 193 -2.78 0.16 15.10
CA GLN A 193 -4.08 0.64 15.57
C GLN A 193 -4.98 -0.56 15.87
N ARG A 194 -5.81 -0.44 16.91
CA ARG A 194 -6.95 -1.33 17.17
C ARG A 194 -8.24 -0.54 17.20
N LEU A 195 -9.26 -1.04 16.53
CA LEU A 195 -10.59 -0.43 16.50
C LEU A 195 -11.63 -1.51 16.80
N GLN A 196 -12.35 -1.33 17.91
CA GLN A 196 -13.39 -2.25 18.34
C GLN A 196 -14.77 -1.75 17.91
N VAL A 197 -15.59 -2.68 17.43
CA VAL A 197 -17.00 -2.47 17.15
C VAL A 197 -17.83 -3.33 18.10
N HIS A 198 -18.96 -2.79 18.55
CA HIS A 198 -19.97 -3.53 19.28
C HIS A 198 -21.37 -3.17 18.80
N PHE A 199 -22.26 -4.14 18.70
CA PHE A 199 -23.65 -3.90 18.35
C PHE A 199 -24.50 -5.13 18.63
N TYR A 200 -25.80 -4.90 18.73
CA TYR A 200 -26.79 -5.97 18.72
C TYR A 200 -27.23 -6.26 17.29
N LEU A 201 -27.46 -7.53 16.98
CA LEU A 201 -27.97 -8.00 15.68
C LEU A 201 -29.48 -7.73 15.54
N GLN A 202 -29.85 -6.45 15.60
CA GLN A 202 -31.23 -5.95 15.58
C GLN A 202 -31.45 -4.90 14.47
N GLY A 203 -32.69 -4.78 14.00
CA GLY A 203 -33.10 -3.77 13.02
C GLY A 203 -33.01 -4.20 11.55
N HIS A 204 -33.60 -3.40 10.66
CA HIS A 204 -33.85 -3.76 9.25
C HIS A 204 -32.62 -4.24 8.48
N ARG A 205 -31.40 -3.77 8.84
CA ARG A 205 -30.13 -4.17 8.21
C ARG A 205 -29.74 -5.65 8.41
N PHE A 206 -30.39 -6.37 9.32
CA PHE A 206 -30.17 -7.81 9.57
C PHE A 206 -31.39 -8.69 9.27
N TYR A 207 -32.61 -8.13 9.27
CA TYR A 207 -33.83 -8.89 9.03
C TYR A 207 -34.15 -9.11 7.54
N GLN A 208 -33.65 -8.27 6.63
CA GLN A 208 -34.09 -8.26 5.23
C GLN A 208 -33.01 -8.53 4.16
N VAL A 209 -31.72 -8.41 4.50
CA VAL A 209 -30.65 -8.30 3.48
C VAL A 209 -29.99 -9.65 3.17
N SER A 210 -29.81 -10.53 4.15
CA SER A 210 -29.13 -11.82 3.99
C SER A 210 -29.26 -12.67 5.26
N LYS A 211 -29.25 -14.01 5.13
CA LYS A 211 -29.00 -14.92 6.27
C LYS A 211 -27.53 -14.95 6.70
N ILE A 212 -26.73 -14.01 6.20
CA ILE A 212 -25.29 -13.95 6.36
C ILE A 212 -24.96 -12.56 6.89
N LEU A 213 -24.32 -12.52 8.06
CA LEU A 213 -23.66 -11.34 8.58
C LEU A 213 -22.27 -11.27 7.97
N GLU A 214 -21.95 -10.15 7.33
CA GLU A 214 -20.62 -9.84 6.86
C GLU A 214 -20.01 -8.73 7.71
N LEU A 215 -18.79 -8.96 8.18
CA LEU A 215 -18.01 -7.98 8.91
C LEU A 215 -16.67 -7.79 8.19
N LYS A 216 -16.45 -6.59 7.68
CA LYS A 216 -15.26 -6.21 6.92
C LYS A 216 -14.50 -5.11 7.64
N CYS A 217 -13.20 -5.33 7.85
CA CYS A 217 -12.29 -4.31 8.34
C CYS A 217 -11.30 -3.92 7.24
N VAL A 218 -11.14 -2.62 7.02
CA VAL A 218 -10.21 -2.05 6.06
C VAL A 218 -9.15 -1.25 6.81
N ALA A 219 -7.89 -1.55 6.57
CA ALA A 219 -6.73 -0.81 7.05
C ALA A 219 -6.12 -0.04 5.88
N GLU A 220 -6.17 1.29 5.93
CA GLU A 220 -5.69 2.18 4.88
C GLU A 220 -4.52 3.01 5.40
N ILE A 221 -3.44 3.14 4.62
CA ILE A 221 -2.34 4.04 4.97
C ILE A 221 -2.76 5.48 4.73
N GLU A 222 -2.55 6.35 5.72
CA GLU A 222 -2.93 7.75 5.63
C GLU A 222 -2.21 8.46 4.47
N ASN A 223 -2.97 9.17 3.64
CA ASN A 223 -2.54 9.81 2.39
C ASN A 223 -2.22 8.87 1.22
N TYR A 224 -2.34 7.55 1.39
CA TYR A 224 -2.10 6.55 0.33
C TYR A 224 -3.27 5.55 0.22
N PRO A 225 -4.44 5.95 -0.32
CA PRO A 225 -5.65 5.11 -0.36
C PRO A 225 -5.51 3.82 -1.19
N GLU A 226 -4.55 3.78 -2.11
CA GLU A 226 -4.17 2.60 -2.88
C GLU A 226 -3.44 1.55 -2.02
N LEU A 227 -2.76 1.99 -0.96
CA LEU A 227 -2.12 1.13 0.03
C LEU A 227 -3.10 0.77 1.14
N ARG A 228 -4.05 -0.11 0.80
CA ARG A 228 -5.02 -0.66 1.74
C ARG A 228 -5.01 -2.17 1.76
N ARG A 229 -5.32 -2.71 2.94
CA ARG A 229 -5.52 -4.13 3.19
C ARG A 229 -6.85 -4.35 3.88
N GLU A 230 -7.47 -5.49 3.64
CA GLU A 230 -8.80 -5.76 4.16
C GLU A 230 -8.99 -7.22 4.54
N THR A 231 -9.81 -7.42 5.57
CA THR A 231 -10.26 -8.74 5.99
C THR A 231 -11.77 -8.71 6.07
N THR A 232 -12.40 -9.70 5.46
CA THR A 232 -13.85 -9.89 5.49
C THR A 232 -14.17 -11.24 6.09
N LEU A 233 -14.99 -11.26 7.13
CA LEU A 233 -15.50 -12.47 7.75
C LEU A 233 -17.02 -12.54 7.58
N SER A 234 -17.52 -13.77 7.44
CA SER A 234 -18.96 -14.01 7.28
C SER A 234 -19.46 -15.02 8.31
N ALA A 235 -20.65 -14.79 8.84
CA ALA A 235 -21.32 -15.67 9.78
C ALA A 235 -22.75 -15.94 9.35
N SER A 236 -23.26 -17.13 9.65
CA SER A 236 -24.68 -17.43 9.45
C SER A 236 -25.54 -16.83 10.57
N LEU A 237 -26.69 -16.27 10.20
CA LEU A 237 -27.68 -15.71 11.11
C LEU A 237 -28.85 -16.68 11.26
N SER A 238 -29.08 -17.13 12.49
CA SER A 238 -30.23 -17.95 12.86
C SER A 238 -31.34 -17.11 13.52
N HIS A 239 -32.59 -17.38 13.14
CA HIS A 239 -33.73 -16.84 13.87
C HIS A 239 -33.97 -17.70 15.12
N SER A 240 -34.50 -17.10 16.19
CA SER A 240 -35.02 -17.90 17.30
C SER A 240 -36.28 -18.61 16.84
N ASP A 241 -36.17 -19.90 16.52
CA ASP A 241 -37.34 -20.75 16.33
C ASP A 241 -38.04 -20.90 17.69
N ASN A 242 -39.29 -20.43 17.74
CA ASN A 242 -40.17 -20.56 18.89
C ASN A 242 -40.56 -22.04 19.04
N LEU A 243 -39.70 -22.85 19.68
CA LEU A 243 -39.95 -24.27 19.98
C LEU A 243 -40.96 -24.48 21.13
N ASN A 244 -42.00 -23.64 21.22
CA ASN A 244 -43.13 -23.84 22.12
C ASN A 244 -44.40 -24.03 21.29
N ASN A 245 -44.62 -25.26 20.84
CA ASN A 245 -45.96 -25.86 20.64
C ASN A 245 -45.83 -27.34 20.24
N GLN A 246 -45.13 -28.14 21.04
CA GLN A 246 -45.47 -29.56 21.12
C GLN A 246 -46.50 -29.73 22.22
N MET A 247 -47.77 -29.55 21.84
CA MET A 247 -48.93 -29.92 22.64
C MET A 247 -48.86 -31.44 22.87
N LEU A 248 -48.38 -31.88 24.03
CA LEU A 248 -48.55 -33.24 24.53
C LEU A 248 -50.05 -33.50 24.65
N ARG A 249 -50.64 -34.18 23.67
CA ARG A 249 -52.00 -34.73 23.81
C ARG A 249 -51.95 -35.85 24.84
N HIS A 250 -52.38 -35.56 26.06
CA HIS A 250 -52.81 -36.60 26.99
C HIS A 250 -53.99 -37.36 26.36
N PRO A 251 -53.95 -38.71 26.27
CA PRO A 251 -55.16 -39.47 26.06
C PRO A 251 -55.96 -39.43 27.36
N GLY A 252 -57.00 -38.60 27.36
CA GLY A 252 -58.04 -38.61 28.37
C GLY A 252 -58.70 -39.98 28.45
N ALA A 253 -58.91 -40.41 29.69
CA ALA A 253 -59.74 -41.54 30.05
C ALA A 253 -61.20 -41.32 29.65
N CYS A 254 -61.82 -42.35 29.09
CA CYS A 254 -63.25 -42.65 29.08
C CYS A 254 -63.34 -44.19 28.92
N GLU A 255 -64.30 -44.95 29.43
CA GLU A 255 -65.23 -44.88 30.56
C GLU A 255 -65.94 -46.25 30.53
N TYR A 256 -66.27 -46.78 31.71
CA TYR A 256 -67.28 -47.80 32.05
C TYR A 256 -67.94 -48.66 30.94
N ARG A 257 -67.86 -49.98 31.16
CA ARG A 257 -68.99 -50.90 31.00
C ARG A 257 -68.94 -52.02 32.01
#